data_AF-A0A0C4DZB6-F1
#
_entry.id   AF-A0A0C4DZB6-F1
#
_cell.length_a   1.000
_cell.length_b   1.000
_cell.length_c   1.000
_cell.angle_alpha   90.00
_cell.angle_beta   90.00
_cell.angle_gamma   90.00
#
_symmetry.space_group_name_H-M   'P 1'
#
loop_
_entity.id
_entity.type
_entity.pdbx_description
1 polymer ?
#
loop_
_entity_poly.entity_id
_entity_poly.type
_entity_poly.pdbx_seq_one_letter_code
_entity_poly.pdbx_strand_id
1 'polypeptide(L)'
;MRPAARARNPVNSTASASHRPRRLTALTCFCQTRSFQTAFTMASAPTLDTLVDFSQKSLLVSACSIAFNPLAWNIVARQEYHNKILTRLFGGNSRAACYFLAVAIFSFGILRDLLYERALRHQPIHPALDTDAATYAGYALLAMGNVLVISSTWALGITGTFLGDYFGILMDSMVTGFPFNVTDAPMYYGSTMSFLGSALVYGRPAGVLLTAWVFVVYKIALSYENPFTAGIYAKREKERAAGGKSELKKQR
;
A
#
# COMPACT_ATOMS: atom_id res chain seq x y z
N MET A 1 16.74 43.88 59.82
CA MET A 1 15.84 44.55 60.79
C MET A 1 14.60 43.67 60.97
N ARG A 2 14.36 43.19 62.19
CA ARG A 2 13.18 42.47 62.71
C ARG A 2 12.02 43.47 63.00
N PRO A 3 10.81 43.10 63.50
CA PRO A 3 10.26 41.80 64.02
C PRO A 3 8.88 41.40 63.40
N ALA A 4 8.34 40.18 63.44
CA ALA A 4 7.96 39.19 64.48
C ALA A 4 6.49 39.27 64.97
N ALA A 5 5.73 38.17 64.81
CA ALA A 5 4.66 37.65 65.69
C ALA A 5 4.26 36.26 65.14
N ARG A 6 4.51 35.09 65.74
CA ARG A 6 4.24 34.51 67.09
C ARG A 6 2.79 34.02 67.25
N ALA A 7 2.60 32.70 67.14
CA ALA A 7 1.60 31.96 67.90
C ALA A 7 2.15 30.56 68.25
N ARG A 8 2.38 30.33 69.55
CA ARG A 8 2.51 29.01 70.21
C ARG A 8 1.36 28.92 71.20
N ASN A 9 0.85 27.71 71.47
CA ASN A 9 0.39 27.22 72.78
C ASN A 9 -0.14 25.77 72.66
N PRO A 10 -0.33 25.01 73.76
CA PRO A 10 0.68 24.07 74.27
C PRO A 10 0.14 22.64 74.50
N VAL A 11 1.02 21.80 75.05
CA VAL A 11 0.85 20.38 75.45
C VAL A 11 0.28 20.25 76.89
N ASN A 12 -0.15 19.03 77.26
CA ASN A 12 -0.42 18.43 78.59
C ASN A 12 -1.90 18.36 79.05
N SER A 13 -2.45 17.31 79.68
CA SER A 13 -1.89 16.14 80.37
C SER A 13 -3.00 15.15 80.83
N THR A 14 -2.62 13.89 81.11
CA THR A 14 -3.17 12.89 82.08
C THR A 14 -4.57 12.28 81.84
N ALA A 15 -4.74 10.98 81.54
CA ALA A 15 -4.48 9.75 82.33
C ALA A 15 -5.59 9.40 83.34
N SER A 16 -6.29 8.27 83.12
CA SER A 16 -6.56 7.25 84.14
C SER A 16 -7.17 5.99 83.51
N ALA A 17 -6.70 4.83 83.98
CA ALA A 17 -7.02 3.49 83.52
C ALA A 17 -8.13 2.86 84.38
N SER A 18 -8.95 1.97 83.80
CA SER A 18 -9.57 0.89 84.58
C SER A 18 -9.79 -0.39 83.76
N HIS A 19 -9.06 -1.42 84.20
CA HIS A 19 -9.33 -2.84 84.32
C HIS A 19 -10.32 -3.63 83.41
N ARG A 20 -9.73 -4.71 82.85
CA ARG A 20 -10.26 -5.91 82.16
C ARG A 20 -11.33 -6.71 82.94
N PRO A 21 -12.12 -7.60 82.29
CA PRO A 21 -11.69 -8.99 82.08
C PRO A 21 -11.99 -9.58 80.68
N ARG A 22 -11.14 -10.57 80.34
CA ARG A 22 -11.20 -11.45 79.17
C ARG A 22 -12.46 -12.32 79.18
N ARG A 23 -13.07 -12.53 78.01
CA ARG A 23 -13.76 -13.79 77.67
C ARG A 23 -13.34 -14.24 76.27
N LEU A 24 -12.77 -15.45 76.23
CA LEU A 24 -12.62 -16.28 75.04
C LEU A 24 -14.01 -16.66 74.53
N THR A 25 -14.26 -16.44 73.25
CA THR A 25 -15.23 -17.25 72.49
C THR A 25 -14.64 -17.51 71.12
N ALA A 26 -14.37 -18.79 70.86
CA ALA A 26 -13.95 -19.32 69.58
C ALA A 26 -15.18 -19.57 68.68
N LEU A 27 -14.89 -19.76 67.39
CA LEU A 27 -15.76 -20.19 66.28
C LEU A 27 -16.74 -19.13 65.75
N THR A 28 -16.49 -18.64 64.53
CA THR A 28 -17.04 -19.30 63.32
C THR A 28 -16.35 -18.78 62.06
N CYS A 29 -16.05 -19.71 61.17
CA CYS A 29 -15.53 -19.53 59.83
C CYS A 29 -16.48 -18.66 58.99
N PHE A 30 -15.96 -17.58 58.38
CA PHE A 30 -16.52 -17.04 57.16
C PHE A 30 -15.38 -16.82 56.16
N CYS A 31 -15.14 -17.87 55.39
CA CYS A 31 -14.33 -17.83 54.18
C CYS A 31 -15.03 -16.93 53.17
N GLN A 32 -14.69 -15.63 53.15
CA GLN A 32 -15.11 -14.75 52.08
C GLN A 32 -14.00 -14.75 51.02
N THR A 33 -14.02 -15.79 50.18
CA THR A 33 -13.33 -15.79 48.90
C THR A 33 -13.83 -14.58 48.10
N ARG A 34 -13.06 -13.49 48.13
CA ARG A 34 -13.17 -12.44 47.12
C ARG A 34 -12.77 -13.06 45.80
N SER A 35 -13.76 -13.55 45.06
CA SER A 35 -13.64 -13.80 43.63
C SER A 35 -13.22 -12.48 42.98
N PHE A 36 -11.93 -12.34 42.67
CA PHE A 36 -11.48 -11.36 41.69
C PHE A 36 -12.05 -11.81 40.34
N GLN A 37 -13.30 -11.43 40.06
CA GLN A 37 -13.87 -11.54 38.74
C GLN A 37 -13.15 -10.49 37.90
N THR A 38 -12.06 -10.87 37.24
CA THR A 38 -11.47 -10.08 36.17
C THR A 38 -12.55 -10.00 35.10
N ALA A 39 -13.28 -8.88 35.06
CA ALA A 39 -14.19 -8.58 33.98
C ALA A 39 -13.33 -8.38 32.72
N PHE A 40 -13.07 -9.48 32.02
CA PHE A 40 -12.60 -9.43 30.65
C PHE A 40 -13.79 -8.96 29.82
N THR A 41 -13.95 -7.65 29.71
CA THR A 41 -14.87 -7.05 28.75
C THR A 41 -14.40 -7.55 27.38
N MET A 42 -15.13 -8.50 26.77
CA MET A 42 -14.96 -8.79 25.36
C MET A 42 -15.31 -7.49 24.63
N ALA A 43 -14.31 -6.70 24.27
CA ALA A 43 -14.50 -5.62 23.32
C ALA A 43 -15.03 -6.27 22.04
N SER A 44 -16.27 -5.98 21.68
CA SER A 44 -16.83 -6.37 20.39
C SER A 44 -15.83 -5.94 19.31
N ALA A 45 -15.51 -6.84 18.38
CA ALA A 45 -14.64 -6.50 17.27
C ALA A 45 -15.16 -5.23 16.58
N PRO A 46 -14.28 -4.25 16.28
CA PRO A 46 -14.72 -3.02 15.61
C PRO A 46 -15.47 -3.40 14.33
N THR A 47 -16.67 -2.86 14.15
CA THR A 47 -17.40 -3.04 12.89
C THR A 47 -16.62 -2.33 11.78
N LEU A 48 -16.70 -2.84 10.55
CA LEU A 48 -15.89 -2.33 9.44
C LEU A 48 -16.13 -0.83 9.17
N ASP A 49 -17.35 -0.35 9.44
CA ASP A 49 -17.75 1.06 9.36
C ASP A 49 -17.06 1.97 10.40
N THR A 50 -16.54 1.41 11.49
CA THR A 50 -15.73 2.16 12.47
C THR A 50 -14.27 2.30 12.04
N LEU A 51 -13.80 1.42 11.15
CA LEU A 51 -12.45 1.41 10.61
C LEU A 51 -12.34 2.16 9.28
N VAL A 52 -13.43 2.20 8.51
CA VAL A 52 -13.51 2.80 7.18
C VAL A 52 -14.81 3.58 7.06
N ASP A 53 -14.70 4.89 6.83
CA ASP A 53 -15.84 5.75 6.54
C ASP A 53 -16.19 5.67 5.04
N PHE A 54 -17.13 4.80 4.69
CA PHE A 54 -17.62 4.62 3.32
C PHE A 54 -18.48 5.79 2.81
N SER A 55 -18.90 6.72 3.68
CA SER A 55 -19.66 7.90 3.26
C SER A 55 -18.79 8.92 2.52
N GLN A 56 -17.46 8.87 2.74
CA GLN A 56 -16.51 9.76 2.06
C GLN A 56 -16.42 9.44 0.58
N LYS A 57 -16.93 10.34 -0.26
CA LYS A 57 -16.82 10.25 -1.72
C LYS A 57 -15.37 10.12 -2.20
N SER A 58 -14.41 10.68 -1.46
CA SER A 58 -12.99 10.56 -1.77
C SER A 58 -12.48 9.11 -1.78
N LEU A 59 -13.03 8.23 -0.93
CA LEU A 59 -12.70 6.81 -0.91
C LEU A 59 -13.11 6.14 -2.23
N LEU A 60 -14.36 6.37 -2.66
CA LEU A 60 -14.87 5.84 -3.92
C LEU A 60 -14.09 6.39 -5.12
N VAL A 61 -13.81 7.70 -5.15
CA VAL A 61 -13.02 8.33 -6.21
C VAL A 61 -11.62 7.73 -6.29
N SER A 62 -10.97 7.46 -5.15
CA SER A 62 -9.68 6.79 -5.11
C SER A 62 -9.77 5.34 -5.61
N ALA A 63 -10.75 4.57 -5.15
CA ALA A 63 -10.94 3.18 -5.61
C ALA A 63 -11.17 3.11 -7.14
N CYS A 64 -12.01 4.00 -7.66
CA CYS A 64 -12.27 4.11 -9.10
C CYS A 64 -11.03 4.54 -9.88
N SER A 65 -10.25 5.52 -9.39
CA SER A 65 -9.03 5.96 -10.09
C SER A 65 -7.95 4.87 -10.09
N ILE A 66 -7.83 4.10 -8.99
CA ILE A 66 -6.95 2.94 -8.89
C ILE A 66 -7.30 1.89 -9.96
N ALA A 67 -8.57 1.59 -10.16
CA ALA A 67 -9.04 0.62 -11.14
C ALA A 67 -8.96 1.14 -12.58
N PHE A 68 -9.31 2.42 -12.77
CA PHE A 68 -9.30 3.08 -14.08
C PHE A 68 -7.93 3.01 -14.73
N ASN A 69 -6.88 3.29 -13.96
CA ASN A 69 -5.52 3.36 -14.44
C ASN A 69 -5.14 2.11 -15.29
N PRO A 70 -5.02 0.89 -14.71
CA PRO A 70 -4.69 -0.32 -15.46
C PRO A 70 -5.66 -0.72 -16.54
N LEU A 71 -6.94 -0.43 -16.35
CA LEU A 71 -7.93 -0.65 -17.39
C LEU A 71 -7.66 0.23 -18.61
N ALA A 72 -7.40 1.52 -18.39
CA ALA A 72 -7.23 2.51 -19.45
C ALA A 72 -6.01 2.18 -20.33
N TRP A 73 -4.83 1.93 -19.74
CA TRP A 73 -3.66 1.64 -20.57
C TRP A 73 -3.71 0.27 -21.22
N ASN A 74 -4.33 -0.75 -20.59
CA ASN A 74 -4.53 -2.04 -21.28
C ASN A 74 -5.42 -1.85 -22.52
N ILE A 75 -6.52 -1.09 -22.41
CA ILE A 75 -7.39 -0.80 -23.57
C ILE A 75 -6.63 0.00 -24.63
N VAL A 76 -6.01 1.12 -24.25
CA VAL A 76 -5.30 2.00 -25.19
C VAL A 76 -4.16 1.26 -25.88
N ALA A 77 -3.38 0.47 -25.16
CA ALA A 77 -2.27 -0.28 -25.73
C ALA A 77 -2.76 -1.36 -26.70
N ARG A 78 -3.81 -2.11 -26.36
CA ARG A 78 -4.42 -3.09 -27.28
C ARG A 78 -4.95 -2.43 -28.55
N GLN A 79 -5.61 -1.28 -28.42
CA GLN A 79 -6.06 -0.48 -29.56
C GLN A 79 -4.87 0.01 -30.41
N GLU A 80 -3.78 0.44 -29.77
CA GLU A 80 -2.56 0.79 -30.48
C GLU A 80 -1.96 -0.41 -31.22
N TYR A 81 -1.88 -1.58 -30.59
CA TYR A 81 -1.32 -2.77 -31.23
C TYR A 81 -2.08 -3.19 -32.49
N HIS A 82 -3.42 -3.21 -32.43
CA HIS A 82 -4.26 -3.66 -33.55
C HIS A 82 -4.56 -2.56 -34.57
N ASN A 83 -4.86 -1.34 -34.11
CA ASN A 83 -5.40 -0.28 -34.95
C ASN A 83 -4.45 0.90 -35.16
N LYS A 84 -3.32 0.94 -34.43
CA LYS A 84 -2.27 1.97 -34.55
C LYS A 84 -2.81 3.39 -34.41
N ILE A 85 -3.81 3.58 -33.54
CA ILE A 85 -4.54 4.85 -33.40
C ILE A 85 -3.59 5.98 -33.00
N LEU A 86 -2.77 5.79 -31.96
CA LEU A 86 -1.84 6.81 -31.50
C LEU A 86 -0.74 7.03 -32.53
N THR A 87 -0.15 5.96 -33.07
CA THR A 87 0.86 6.10 -34.13
C THR A 87 0.35 6.91 -35.32
N ARG A 88 -0.91 6.71 -35.75
CA ARG A 88 -1.53 7.50 -36.82
C ARG A 88 -1.74 8.96 -36.43
N LEU A 89 -2.18 9.25 -35.21
CA LEU A 89 -2.32 10.62 -34.69
C LEU A 89 -0.98 11.37 -34.66
N PHE A 90 0.13 10.66 -34.44
CA PHE A 90 1.49 11.21 -34.45
C PHE A 90 2.18 11.07 -35.83
N GLY A 91 1.41 11.07 -36.92
CA GLY A 91 1.96 11.10 -38.29
C GLY A 91 2.78 9.86 -38.67
N GLY A 92 2.50 8.71 -38.08
CA GLY A 92 3.23 7.46 -38.31
C GLY A 92 4.45 7.26 -37.40
N ASN A 93 4.74 8.20 -36.49
CA ASN A 93 5.88 8.09 -35.58
C ASN A 93 5.52 7.34 -34.28
N SER A 94 5.71 6.02 -34.28
CA SER A 94 5.38 5.17 -33.13
C SER A 94 6.16 5.52 -31.86
N ARG A 95 7.41 6.01 -31.98
CA ARG A 95 8.21 6.42 -30.81
C ARG A 95 7.62 7.66 -30.15
N ALA A 96 7.31 8.70 -30.92
CA ALA A 96 6.68 9.90 -30.39
C ALA A 96 5.33 9.58 -29.72
N ALA A 97 4.52 8.73 -30.36
CA ALA A 97 3.25 8.26 -29.80
C ALA A 97 3.43 7.46 -28.49
N CYS A 98 4.46 6.61 -28.39
CA CYS A 98 4.80 5.87 -27.18
C CYS A 98 5.24 6.81 -26.04
N TYR A 99 6.09 7.79 -26.31
CA TYR A 99 6.49 8.79 -25.30
C TYR A 99 5.31 9.65 -24.84
N PHE A 100 4.39 10.00 -25.74
CA PHE A 100 3.15 10.67 -25.36
C PHE A 100 2.32 9.79 -24.40
N LEU A 101 2.16 8.51 -24.71
CA LEU A 101 1.47 7.57 -23.83
C LEU A 101 2.18 7.43 -22.48
N ALA A 102 3.52 7.40 -22.47
CA ALA A 102 4.31 7.33 -21.24
C ALA A 102 4.03 8.54 -20.32
N VAL A 103 4.05 9.76 -20.88
CA VAL A 103 3.71 10.99 -20.15
C VAL A 103 2.28 10.95 -19.62
N ALA A 104 1.32 10.48 -20.43
CA ALA A 104 -0.07 10.35 -20.00
C ALA A 104 -0.22 9.34 -18.84
N ILE A 105 0.33 8.13 -18.96
CA ILE A 105 0.27 7.09 -17.92
C ILE A 105 0.90 7.60 -16.62
N PHE A 106 2.09 8.21 -16.71
CA PHE A 106 2.76 8.77 -15.54
C PHE A 106 1.93 9.87 -14.87
N SER A 107 1.34 10.77 -15.66
CA SER A 107 0.49 11.86 -15.14
C SER A 107 -0.78 11.33 -14.47
N PHE A 108 -1.44 10.33 -15.06
CA PHE A 108 -2.57 9.65 -14.42
C PHE A 108 -2.15 8.86 -13.18
N GLY A 109 -0.92 8.36 -13.14
CA GLY A 109 -0.30 7.79 -11.94
C GLY A 109 -0.22 8.81 -10.80
N ILE A 110 0.35 9.99 -11.07
CA ILE A 110 0.41 11.10 -10.10
C ILE A 110 -1.00 11.48 -9.62
N LEU A 111 -1.95 11.66 -10.53
CA LEU A 111 -3.32 12.02 -10.17
C LEU A 111 -3.96 10.95 -9.27
N ARG A 112 -3.80 9.66 -9.60
CA ARG A 112 -4.29 8.56 -8.77
C ARG A 112 -3.69 8.61 -7.37
N ASP A 113 -2.38 8.86 -7.26
CA ASP A 113 -1.69 8.88 -5.97
C ASP A 113 -2.12 10.09 -5.13
N LEU A 114 -2.36 11.25 -5.75
CA LEU A 114 -2.95 12.42 -5.09
C LEU A 114 -4.38 12.17 -4.60
N LEU A 115 -5.20 11.47 -5.40
CA LEU A 115 -6.57 11.11 -5.01
C LEU A 115 -6.58 10.08 -3.87
N TYR A 116 -5.64 9.14 -3.88
CA TYR A 116 -5.43 8.17 -2.80
C TYR A 116 -5.02 8.86 -1.50
N GLU A 117 -4.01 9.70 -1.56
CA GLU A 117 -3.52 10.48 -0.43
C GLU A 117 -4.65 11.32 0.20
N ARG A 118 -5.44 12.00 -0.64
CA ARG A 118 -6.61 12.76 -0.19
C ARG A 118 -7.67 11.87 0.45
N ALA A 119 -7.90 10.66 -0.08
CA ALA A 119 -8.81 9.70 0.54
C ALA A 119 -8.33 9.29 1.93
N LEU A 120 -7.03 9.04 2.12
CA LEU A 120 -6.46 8.71 3.43
C LEU A 120 -6.71 9.82 4.47
N ARG A 121 -6.53 11.08 4.08
CA ARG A 121 -6.74 12.22 5.00
C ARG A 121 -8.17 12.34 5.54
N HIS A 122 -9.17 11.88 4.78
CA HIS A 122 -10.58 11.94 5.20
C HIS A 122 -11.05 10.72 6.00
N GLN A 123 -10.20 9.70 6.17
CA GLN A 123 -10.56 8.45 6.85
C GLN A 123 -10.17 8.50 8.33
N PRO A 124 -10.77 7.72 9.24
CA PRO A 124 -10.36 7.71 10.64
C PRO A 124 -8.93 7.16 10.84
N ILE A 125 -8.22 7.67 11.84
CA ILE A 125 -6.97 7.07 12.35
C ILE A 125 -7.33 5.89 13.24
N HIS A 126 -6.55 4.81 13.18
CA HIS A 126 -6.70 3.69 14.10
C HIS A 126 -5.47 3.54 15.02
N PRO A 127 -5.65 3.44 16.36
CA PRO A 127 -4.53 3.37 17.31
C PRO A 127 -3.51 2.25 17.04
N ALA A 128 -3.97 1.10 16.51
CA ALA A 128 -3.05 0.01 16.17
C ALA A 128 -2.10 0.32 15.00
N LEU A 129 -2.45 1.30 14.15
CA LEU A 129 -1.61 1.78 13.05
C LEU A 129 -0.92 3.10 13.38
N ASP A 130 -1.34 3.79 14.44
CA ASP A 130 -0.77 5.05 14.93
C ASP A 130 0.34 4.77 15.96
N THR A 131 1.36 4.04 15.53
CA THR A 131 2.53 3.68 16.35
C THR A 131 3.81 3.91 15.57
N ASP A 132 4.90 4.26 16.26
CA ASP A 132 6.22 4.46 15.64
C ASP A 132 6.66 3.22 14.82
N ALA A 133 6.37 2.02 15.33
CA ALA A 133 6.66 0.77 14.64
C ALA A 133 5.91 0.67 13.29
N ALA A 134 4.63 1.02 13.26
CA ALA A 134 3.84 1.03 12.03
C ALA A 134 4.36 2.11 11.06
N THR A 135 4.71 3.30 11.55
CA THR A 135 5.29 4.37 10.73
C THR A 135 6.63 3.95 10.10
N TYR A 136 7.54 3.34 10.88
CA TYR A 136 8.82 2.84 10.36
C TYR A 136 8.65 1.69 9.37
N ALA A 137 7.73 0.76 9.64
CA ALA A 137 7.36 -0.28 8.67
C ALA A 137 6.82 0.35 7.39
N GLY A 138 6.03 1.41 7.50
CA GLY A 138 5.52 2.18 6.37
C GLY A 138 6.62 2.80 5.51
N TYR A 139 7.60 3.48 6.14
CA TYR A 139 8.77 4.02 5.42
C TYR A 139 9.64 2.94 4.79
N ALA A 140 9.83 1.80 5.46
CA ALA A 140 10.56 0.66 4.89
C ALA A 140 9.86 0.12 3.63
N LEU A 141 8.53 -0.03 3.67
CA LEU A 141 7.74 -0.43 2.51
C LEU A 141 7.83 0.57 1.37
N LEU A 142 7.76 1.87 1.66
CA LEU A 142 7.94 2.93 0.66
C LEU A 142 9.33 2.87 0.02
N ALA A 143 10.38 2.69 0.82
CA ALA A 143 11.75 2.60 0.32
C ALA A 143 11.93 1.37 -0.58
N MET A 144 11.53 0.19 -0.12
CA MET A 144 11.62 -1.04 -0.90
C MET A 144 10.76 -0.99 -2.17
N GLY A 145 9.54 -0.44 -2.07
CA GLY A 145 8.64 -0.29 -3.20
C GLY A 145 9.22 0.62 -4.29
N ASN A 146 9.79 1.77 -3.89
CA ASN A 146 10.47 2.67 -4.83
C ASN A 146 11.73 2.04 -5.42
N VAL A 147 12.51 1.28 -4.65
CA VAL A 147 13.66 0.53 -5.20
C VAL A 147 13.20 -0.40 -6.31
N LEU A 148 12.13 -1.19 -6.12
CA LEU A 148 11.60 -2.08 -7.15
C LEU A 148 11.12 -1.31 -8.38
N VAL A 149 10.34 -0.24 -8.21
CA VAL A 149 9.78 0.56 -9.33
C VAL A 149 10.87 1.28 -10.13
N ILE A 150 11.81 1.94 -9.44
CA ILE A 150 12.86 2.72 -10.11
C ILE A 150 13.84 1.81 -10.81
N SER A 151 14.29 0.73 -10.15
CA SER A 151 15.24 -0.21 -10.76
C SER A 151 14.63 -0.98 -11.93
N SER A 152 13.35 -1.35 -11.89
CA SER A 152 12.68 -1.96 -13.05
C SER A 152 12.55 -0.98 -14.21
N THR A 153 12.20 0.28 -13.92
CA THR A 153 12.10 1.33 -14.95
C THR A 153 13.46 1.61 -15.59
N TRP A 154 14.53 1.60 -14.78
CA TRP A 154 15.89 1.72 -15.25
C TRP A 154 16.27 0.57 -16.19
N ALA A 155 15.96 -0.67 -15.80
CA ALA A 155 16.32 -1.86 -16.57
C ALA A 155 15.52 -2.01 -17.88
N LEU A 156 14.23 -1.62 -17.89
CA LEU A 156 13.39 -1.64 -19.08
C LEU A 156 13.53 -0.40 -19.96
N GLY A 157 13.99 0.72 -19.39
CA GLY A 157 13.89 2.05 -19.99
C GLY A 157 12.44 2.53 -20.11
N ILE A 158 12.26 3.75 -20.63
CA ILE A 158 10.92 4.37 -20.74
C ILE A 158 10.01 3.57 -21.68
N THR A 159 10.49 3.18 -22.86
CA THR A 159 9.64 2.44 -23.81
C THR A 159 9.29 1.04 -23.31
N GLY A 160 10.21 0.34 -22.64
CA GLY A 160 9.90 -0.98 -22.07
C GLY A 160 8.91 -0.89 -20.90
N THR A 161 8.98 0.19 -20.12
CA THR A 161 8.09 0.44 -18.97
C THR A 161 6.69 0.85 -19.39
N PHE A 162 6.57 1.68 -20.43
CA PHE A 162 5.32 2.30 -20.86
C PHE A 162 4.80 1.72 -22.18
N LEU A 163 4.76 0.38 -22.27
CA LEU A 163 4.02 -0.39 -23.29
C LEU A 163 4.54 -0.19 -24.74
N GLY A 164 5.84 0.06 -24.90
CA GLY A 164 6.48 0.25 -26.21
C GLY A 164 6.39 -0.97 -27.14
N ASP A 165 6.26 -2.17 -26.59
CA ASP A 165 6.01 -3.40 -27.34
C ASP A 165 4.73 -3.34 -28.18
N TYR A 166 3.70 -2.62 -27.72
CA TYR A 166 2.44 -2.39 -28.46
C TYR A 166 2.63 -1.44 -29.64
N PHE A 167 3.63 -0.56 -29.56
CA PHE A 167 4.07 0.33 -30.63
C PHE A 167 5.05 -0.36 -31.60
N GLY A 168 5.45 -1.61 -31.32
CA GLY A 168 6.46 -2.34 -32.09
C GLY A 168 7.90 -2.02 -31.68
N ILE A 169 8.11 -1.36 -30.54
CA ILE A 169 9.42 -1.04 -29.97
C ILE A 169 9.78 -2.16 -29.00
N LEU A 170 10.40 -3.22 -29.53
CA LEU A 170 10.68 -4.44 -28.78
C LEU A 170 12.12 -4.44 -28.25
N MET A 171 12.30 -4.89 -27.01
CA MET A 171 13.63 -5.11 -26.44
C MET A 171 14.27 -6.35 -27.08
N ASP A 172 15.59 -6.39 -27.24
CA ASP A 172 16.24 -7.54 -27.88
C ASP A 172 16.05 -8.84 -27.10
N SER A 173 16.16 -8.76 -25.77
CA SER A 173 15.97 -9.87 -24.84
C SER A 173 15.16 -9.45 -23.62
N MET A 174 14.58 -10.44 -22.95
CA MET A 174 13.86 -10.24 -21.69
C MET A 174 14.85 -9.90 -20.58
N VAL A 175 14.50 -8.90 -19.75
CA VAL A 175 15.31 -8.55 -18.58
C VAL A 175 15.10 -9.60 -17.50
N THR A 176 16.18 -10.28 -17.10
CA THR A 176 16.15 -11.33 -16.06
C THR A 176 16.94 -10.95 -14.80
N GLY A 177 17.69 -9.85 -14.84
CA GLY A 177 18.45 -9.33 -13.70
C GLY A 177 17.57 -8.61 -12.68
N PHE A 178 18.19 -7.96 -11.69
CA PHE A 178 17.46 -7.16 -10.70
C PHE A 178 16.66 -6.02 -11.36
N PRO A 179 15.41 -5.78 -10.95
CA PRO A 179 14.63 -6.47 -9.90
C PRO A 179 13.79 -7.68 -10.39
N PHE A 180 13.86 -8.04 -11.67
CA PHE A 180 13.08 -9.12 -12.29
C PHE A 180 13.51 -10.54 -11.83
N ASN A 181 14.70 -10.69 -11.25
CA ASN A 181 15.11 -11.93 -10.58
C ASN A 181 14.46 -12.14 -9.20
N VAL A 182 13.85 -11.10 -8.61
CA VAL A 182 13.17 -11.17 -7.30
C VAL A 182 11.67 -11.40 -7.48
N THR A 183 11.07 -10.76 -8.47
CA THR A 183 9.64 -10.87 -8.77
C THR A 183 9.38 -10.65 -10.26
N ASP A 184 8.32 -11.26 -10.79
CA ASP A 184 7.92 -11.18 -12.20
C ASP A 184 7.36 -9.81 -12.59
N ALA A 185 6.81 -9.06 -11.62
CA ALA A 185 6.14 -7.79 -11.85
C ALA A 185 6.60 -6.71 -10.84
N PRO A 186 7.89 -6.34 -10.81
CA PRO A 186 8.48 -5.50 -9.77
C PRO A 186 7.80 -4.14 -9.63
N MET A 187 7.34 -3.53 -10.73
CA MET A 187 6.57 -2.28 -10.68
C MET A 187 5.24 -2.42 -9.95
N TYR A 188 4.52 -3.51 -10.20
CA TYR A 188 3.20 -3.75 -9.62
C TYR A 188 3.30 -4.09 -8.12
N TYR A 189 4.24 -4.95 -7.72
CA TYR A 189 4.50 -5.23 -6.31
C TYR A 189 5.07 -4.02 -5.58
N GLY A 190 6.06 -3.34 -6.18
CA GLY A 190 6.66 -2.14 -5.59
C GLY A 190 5.65 -1.02 -5.38
N SER A 191 4.75 -0.79 -6.35
CA SER A 191 3.65 0.16 -6.19
C SER A 191 2.70 -0.28 -5.07
N THR A 192 2.31 -1.56 -5.00
CA THR A 192 1.47 -2.10 -3.92
C THR A 192 2.10 -1.86 -2.55
N MET A 193 3.42 -2.04 -2.42
CA MET A 193 4.17 -1.73 -1.21
C MET A 193 4.10 -0.24 -0.88
N SER A 194 4.20 0.65 -1.87
CA SER A 194 4.06 2.10 -1.65
C SER A 194 2.65 2.51 -1.18
N PHE A 195 1.60 1.88 -1.71
CA PHE A 195 0.23 2.06 -1.19
C PHE A 195 0.13 1.61 0.27
N LEU A 196 0.60 0.40 0.59
CA LEU A 196 0.58 -0.10 1.97
C LEU A 196 1.40 0.77 2.90
N GLY A 197 2.59 1.16 2.47
CA GLY A 197 3.50 1.98 3.26
C GLY A 197 2.89 3.33 3.60
N SER A 198 2.21 3.95 2.62
CA SER A 198 1.47 5.20 2.84
C SER A 198 0.30 5.00 3.81
N ALA A 199 -0.45 3.91 3.70
CA ALA A 199 -1.53 3.59 4.64
C ALA A 199 -1.05 3.50 6.09
N LEU A 200 0.13 2.89 6.30
CA LEU A 200 0.76 2.77 7.61
C LEU A 200 1.30 4.11 8.12
N VAL A 201 1.99 4.88 7.27
CA VAL A 201 2.49 6.22 7.65
C VAL A 201 1.36 7.15 8.06
N TYR A 202 0.20 7.07 7.39
CA TYR A 202 -0.97 7.88 7.73
C TYR A 202 -1.84 7.28 8.85
N GLY A 203 -1.58 6.03 9.27
CA GLY A 203 -2.35 5.33 10.31
C GLY A 203 -3.80 4.99 9.92
N ARG A 204 -4.09 4.79 8.63
CA ARG A 204 -5.48 4.67 8.11
C ARG A 204 -5.83 3.24 7.70
N PRO A 205 -6.79 2.56 8.35
CA PRO A 205 -7.25 1.23 7.93
C PRO A 205 -7.83 1.21 6.50
N ALA A 206 -8.52 2.28 6.10
CA ALA A 206 -9.01 2.45 4.74
C ALA A 206 -7.90 2.37 3.68
N GLY A 207 -6.68 2.81 4.01
CA GLY A 207 -5.53 2.68 3.14
C GLY A 207 -5.07 1.23 2.95
N VAL A 208 -5.21 0.40 3.97
CA VAL A 208 -4.94 -1.05 3.90
C VAL A 208 -5.99 -1.74 3.03
N LEU A 209 -7.27 -1.36 3.18
CA LEU A 209 -8.35 -1.84 2.32
C LEU A 209 -8.10 -1.46 0.84
N LEU A 210 -7.75 -0.20 0.58
CA LEU A 210 -7.42 0.27 -0.76
C LEU A 210 -6.14 -0.40 -1.31
N THR A 211 -5.18 -0.76 -0.46
CA THR A 211 -4.01 -1.55 -0.87
C THR A 211 -4.42 -2.95 -1.35
N ALA A 212 -5.33 -3.62 -0.62
CA ALA A 212 -5.86 -4.91 -1.07
C ALA A 212 -6.58 -4.76 -2.42
N TRP A 213 -7.33 -3.66 -2.61
CA TRP A 213 -7.94 -3.32 -3.88
C TRP A 213 -6.91 -3.13 -5.01
N VAL A 214 -5.84 -2.36 -4.77
CA VAL A 214 -4.71 -2.18 -5.69
C VAL A 214 -4.15 -3.54 -6.10
N PHE A 215 -3.88 -4.41 -5.13
CA PHE A 215 -3.32 -5.73 -5.39
C PHE A 215 -4.22 -6.58 -6.30
N VAL A 216 -5.52 -6.62 -6.02
CA VAL A 216 -6.50 -7.35 -6.86
C VAL A 216 -6.52 -6.79 -8.27
N VAL A 217 -6.66 -5.46 -8.41
CA VAL A 217 -6.68 -4.77 -9.71
C VAL A 217 -5.41 -5.07 -10.51
N TYR A 218 -4.24 -5.06 -9.87
CA TYR A 218 -2.97 -5.36 -10.50
C TYR A 218 -2.84 -6.83 -10.92
N LYS A 219 -3.30 -7.78 -10.10
CA LYS A 219 -3.31 -9.19 -10.49
C LYS A 219 -4.22 -9.44 -11.69
N ILE A 220 -5.37 -8.76 -11.75
CA ILE A 220 -6.26 -8.80 -12.91
C ILE A 220 -5.53 -8.22 -14.13
N ALA A 221 -4.95 -7.02 -14.03
CA ALA A 221 -4.21 -6.40 -15.14
C ALA A 221 -3.11 -7.31 -15.69
N LEU A 222 -2.28 -7.88 -14.81
CA LEU A 222 -1.21 -8.82 -15.16
C LEU A 222 -1.73 -10.07 -15.87
N SER A 223 -2.92 -10.57 -15.50
CA SER A 223 -3.51 -11.74 -16.16
C SER A 223 -3.84 -11.50 -17.64
N TYR A 224 -4.10 -10.24 -18.02
CA TYR A 224 -4.29 -9.85 -19.41
C TYR A 224 -2.98 -9.43 -20.08
N GLU A 225 -2.13 -8.70 -19.38
CA GLU A 225 -0.89 -8.12 -19.91
C GLU A 225 0.14 -9.19 -20.28
N ASN A 226 0.47 -10.07 -19.32
CA ASN A 226 1.58 -11.03 -19.45
C ASN A 226 1.43 -11.96 -20.67
N PRO A 227 0.28 -12.63 -20.89
CA PRO A 227 0.13 -13.55 -22.03
C PRO A 227 0.23 -12.82 -23.37
N PHE A 228 -0.24 -11.58 -23.45
CA PHE A 228 -0.21 -10.85 -24.70
C PHE A 228 1.17 -10.33 -25.03
N THR A 229 1.88 -9.73 -24.07
CA THR A 229 3.27 -9.33 -24.28
C THR A 229 4.11 -10.54 -24.67
N ALA A 230 3.97 -11.68 -23.99
CA ALA A 230 4.61 -12.93 -24.41
C ALA A 230 4.25 -13.32 -25.87
N GLY A 231 2.99 -13.15 -26.26
CA GLY A 231 2.53 -13.36 -27.63
C GLY A 231 3.19 -12.44 -28.67
N ILE A 232 3.40 -11.16 -28.34
CA ILE A 232 4.11 -10.20 -29.21
C ILE A 232 5.55 -10.68 -29.45
N TYR A 233 6.27 -11.03 -28.39
CA TYR A 233 7.65 -11.50 -28.49
C TYR A 233 7.74 -12.85 -29.23
N ALA A 234 6.82 -13.79 -28.95
CA ALA A 234 6.76 -15.07 -29.67
C ALA A 234 6.49 -14.88 -31.18
N LYS A 235 5.65 -13.91 -31.55
CA LYS A 235 5.43 -13.56 -32.96
C LYS A 235 6.70 -13.02 -33.61
N ARG A 236 7.42 -12.09 -32.93
CA ARG A 236 8.70 -11.56 -33.42
C ARG A 236 9.73 -12.66 -33.68
N GLU A 237 9.87 -13.62 -32.76
CA GLU A 237 10.83 -14.72 -32.94
C GLU A 237 10.48 -15.63 -34.13
N LYS A 238 9.19 -15.90 -34.36
CA LYS A 238 8.74 -16.65 -35.54
C LYS A 238 9.07 -15.91 -36.84
N GLU A 239 8.86 -14.59 -36.88
CA GLU A 239 9.17 -13.75 -38.05
C GLU A 239 10.68 -13.70 -38.33
N ARG A 240 11.52 -13.57 -37.29
CA ARG A 240 12.99 -13.64 -37.40
C ARG A 240 13.45 -14.99 -37.95
N ALA A 241 12.90 -16.10 -37.44
CA ALA A 241 13.23 -17.44 -37.91
C ALA A 241 12.80 -17.67 -39.37
N ALA A 242 11.66 -17.11 -39.80
CA ALA A 242 11.19 -17.20 -41.18
C ALA A 242 12.06 -16.36 -42.13
N GLY A 243 12.40 -15.13 -41.75
CA GLY A 243 13.27 -14.25 -42.54
C GLY A 243 14.68 -14.81 -42.74
N GLY A 244 15.27 -15.39 -41.68
CA GLY A 244 16.57 -16.07 -41.78
C GLY A 244 16.55 -17.26 -42.75
N LYS A 245 15.46 -18.05 -42.77
CA LYS A 245 15.29 -19.15 -43.72
C LYS A 245 15.15 -18.65 -45.17
N SER A 246 14.49 -17.51 -45.41
CA SER A 246 14.39 -16.95 -46.76
C SER A 246 15.71 -16.40 -47.29
N GLU A 247 16.52 -15.77 -46.43
CA GLU A 247 17.88 -15.31 -46.80
C GLU A 247 18.80 -16.48 -47.13
N LEU A 248 18.82 -17.53 -46.29
CA LEU A 248 19.59 -18.76 -46.53
C LEU A 248 19.19 -19.47 -47.83
N LYS A 249 17.91 -19.40 -48.22
CA LYS A 249 17.43 -19.97 -49.49
C LYS A 249 17.80 -19.11 -50.70
N LYS A 250 17.99 -17.80 -50.54
CA LYS A 250 18.38 -16.87 -51.61
C LYS A 250 19.89 -16.88 -51.89
N GLN A 251 20.68 -17.33 -50.93
CA GLN A 251 22.15 -17.46 -51.02
C GLN A 251 22.62 -18.85 -51.48
N ARG A 252 21.70 -19.81 -51.68
CA ARG A 252 21.94 -21.13 -52.27
C ARG A 252 21.47 -21.16 -53.72
#